data_AF-A0A382WRY1-F1
#
_entry.id   AF-A0A382WRY1-F1
#
_cell.length_a   1.000
_cell.length_b   1.000
_cell.length_c   1.000
_cell.angle_alpha   90.00
_cell.angle_beta   90.00
_cell.angle_gamma   90.00
#
_symmetry.space_group_name_H-M   'P 1'
#
loop_
_entity.id
_entity.type
_entity.pdbx_description
1 polymer ?
#
loop_
_entity_poly.entity_id
_entity_poly.type
_entity_poly.pdbx_seq_one_letter_code
_entity_poly.pdbx_strand_id
1 'polypeptide(L)'
;MQLPFAPSLRFLEQWLEPSLFGNEVHLGLGAGMLWVLAAIAIAGGLVGIAVAIAAYQRRRIDHRVFEQPLLADAWAIDRAVGDFMGGPGRAGFEATTTFDERIVDGAVNGVGTSVRRLAGVLRRFHNGLVRTYAAGAALGAVALLLWFLTRASW
;
A
#
# COMPACT_ATOMS: atom_id res chain seq x y z
N MET A 1 21.16 -16.94 1.93
CA MET A 1 21.84 -16.65 3.21
C MET A 1 23.12 -15.89 2.91
N GLN A 2 23.36 -14.78 3.60
CA GLN A 2 24.53 -13.94 3.40
C GLN A 2 25.34 -13.94 4.68
N LEU A 3 26.55 -14.47 4.62
CA LEU A 3 27.43 -14.64 5.79
C LEU A 3 28.85 -14.20 5.40
N PRO A 4 29.49 -13.32 6.18
CA PRO A 4 30.77 -12.68 5.82
C PRO A 4 32.00 -13.61 5.92
N PHE A 5 31.79 -14.93 6.08
CA PHE A 5 32.86 -15.87 6.46
C PHE A 5 33.25 -16.86 5.35
N ALA A 6 32.41 -17.06 4.32
CA ALA A 6 32.72 -17.96 3.20
C ALA A 6 32.62 -17.23 1.86
N PRO A 7 33.59 -17.40 0.94
CA PRO A 7 33.59 -16.72 -0.37
C PRO A 7 32.33 -16.96 -1.20
N SER A 8 31.70 -18.13 -1.07
CA SER A 8 30.49 -18.52 -1.80
C SER A 8 29.18 -17.92 -1.24
N LEU A 9 29.22 -17.29 -0.06
CA LEU A 9 28.04 -16.70 0.62
C LEU A 9 28.02 -15.16 0.54
N ARG A 10 28.92 -14.56 -0.26
CA ARG A 10 29.08 -13.11 -0.48
C ARG A 10 28.17 -12.55 -1.57
N PHE A 11 26.97 -13.10 -1.74
CA PHE A 11 26.07 -12.76 -2.85
C PHE A 11 25.73 -11.27 -2.94
N LEU A 12 25.28 -10.61 -1.85
CA LEU A 12 25.07 -9.15 -1.89
C LEU A 12 26.26 -8.26 -1.58
N GLU A 13 27.45 -8.81 -1.38
CA GLU A 13 28.69 -8.05 -1.60
C GLU A 13 28.94 -7.91 -3.11
N GLN A 14 28.83 -9.01 -3.87
CA GLN A 14 28.94 -8.99 -5.34
C GLN A 14 27.80 -8.24 -6.04
N TRP A 15 26.57 -8.31 -5.50
CA TRP A 15 25.42 -7.57 -6.03
C TRP A 15 25.46 -6.07 -5.62
N LEU A 16 25.89 -5.81 -4.37
CA LEU A 16 26.63 -4.63 -3.90
C LEU A 16 27.54 -3.91 -4.92
N GLU A 17 28.48 -4.71 -5.43
CA GLU A 17 29.77 -4.26 -5.97
C GLU A 17 29.65 -3.14 -7.02
N PRO A 18 28.77 -3.25 -8.04
CA PRO A 18 28.67 -2.24 -9.09
C PRO A 18 28.11 -0.90 -8.59
N SER A 19 27.30 -0.93 -7.54
CA SER A 19 26.59 0.26 -7.02
C SER A 19 27.40 0.99 -5.94
N LEU A 20 28.16 0.24 -5.13
CA LEU A 20 29.01 0.79 -4.07
C LEU A 20 30.43 1.13 -4.58
N PHE A 21 31.03 0.24 -5.38
CA PHE A 21 32.44 0.32 -5.76
C PHE A 21 32.68 0.90 -7.16
N GLY A 22 31.64 0.97 -8.01
CA GLY A 22 31.71 1.66 -9.31
C GLY A 22 31.96 3.18 -9.19
N ASN A 23 31.82 3.74 -7.98
CA ASN A 23 32.02 5.15 -7.67
C ASN A 23 32.85 5.34 -6.39
N GLU A 24 33.66 4.35 -6.01
CA GLU A 24 34.66 4.55 -4.96
C GLU A 24 35.71 5.53 -5.48
N VAL A 25 35.51 6.80 -5.16
CA VAL A 25 36.54 7.82 -5.23
C VAL A 25 37.64 7.33 -4.30
N HIS A 26 38.64 6.66 -4.88
CA HIS A 26 39.89 6.37 -4.21
C HIS A 26 40.53 7.73 -3.96
N LEU A 27 40.19 8.31 -2.81
CA LEU A 27 40.78 9.55 -2.34
C LEU A 27 42.27 9.26 -2.21
N GLY A 28 43.05 9.66 -3.23
CA GLY A 28 44.51 9.57 -3.27
C GLY A 28 45.15 10.54 -2.29
N LEU A 29 44.61 10.62 -1.08
CA LEU A 29 45.08 11.44 0.01
C LEU A 29 46.20 10.64 0.67
N GLY A 30 47.44 11.14 0.53
CA GLY A 30 48.59 10.53 1.20
C GLY A 30 48.34 10.43 2.70
N ALA A 31 48.94 9.42 3.35
CA ALA A 31 48.71 9.13 4.77
C ALA A 31 48.82 10.36 5.69
N GLY A 32 49.73 11.30 5.39
CA GLY A 32 49.84 12.57 6.11
C GLY A 32 48.61 13.48 6.00
N MET A 33 47.96 13.55 4.84
CA MET A 33 46.74 14.32 4.62
C MET A 33 45.55 13.73 5.40
N LEU A 34 45.47 12.40 5.49
CA LEU A 34 44.45 11.73 6.31
C LEU A 34 44.60 12.09 7.79
N TRP A 35 45.82 12.15 8.31
CA TRP A 35 46.08 12.58 9.69
C TRP A 35 45.72 14.06 9.93
N VAL A 36 45.96 14.92 8.95
CA VAL A 36 45.55 16.34 9.03
C VAL A 36 44.03 16.45 9.05
N LEU A 37 43.33 15.75 8.16
CA LEU A 37 41.86 15.73 8.14
C LEU A 37 41.29 15.15 9.43
N ALA A 38 41.89 14.09 9.96
CA ALA A 38 41.50 13.52 11.25
C ALA A 38 41.70 14.53 12.39
N ALA A 39 42.83 15.22 12.43
CA ALA A 39 43.09 16.26 13.43
C ALA A 39 42.09 17.41 13.34
N ILE A 40 41.74 17.86 12.13
CA ILE A 40 40.73 18.90 11.90
C ILE A 40 39.35 18.42 12.36
N ALA A 41 38.97 17.18 12.03
CA ALA A 41 37.69 16.60 12.44
C ALA A 41 37.59 16.49 13.97
N ILE A 42 38.66 16.03 14.63
CA ILE A 42 38.75 15.95 16.10
C ILE A 42 38.64 17.36 16.69
N ALA A 43 39.40 18.33 16.18
CA ALA A 43 39.36 19.70 16.66
C ALA A 43 37.96 20.32 16.49
N GLY A 44 37.33 20.13 15.34
CA GLY A 44 35.97 20.59 15.07
C GLY A 44 34.94 19.95 16.01
N GLY A 45 35.05 18.64 16.26
CA GLY A 45 34.21 17.94 17.23
C GLY A 45 34.38 18.47 18.65
N LEU A 46 35.62 18.70 19.09
CA LEU A 46 35.91 19.27 20.41
C LEU A 46 35.35 20.69 20.56
N VAL A 47 35.44 21.51 19.51
CA VAL A 47 34.83 22.85 19.48
C VAL A 47 33.31 22.75 19.59
N GLY A 48 32.67 21.86 18.83
CA GLY A 48 31.23 21.63 18.89
C GLY A 48 30.77 21.21 20.30
N ILE A 49 31.49 20.28 20.93
CA ILE A 49 31.22 19.85 22.31
C ILE A 49 31.39 21.01 23.30
N ALA A 50 32.45 21.81 23.16
CA ALA A 50 32.68 22.96 24.02
C ALA A 50 31.54 23.99 23.92
N VAL A 51 31.05 24.26 22.71
CA VAL A 51 29.89 25.12 22.46
C VAL A 51 28.62 24.53 23.10
N ALA A 52 28.38 23.23 22.94
CA ALA A 52 27.23 22.56 23.55
C ALA A 52 27.27 22.64 25.09
N ILE A 53 28.42 22.41 25.72
CA ILE A 53 28.59 22.57 27.18
C ILE A 53 28.35 24.02 27.61
N ALA A 54 28.85 24.99 26.85
CA ALA A 54 28.66 26.41 27.14
C ALA A 54 27.18 26.83 27.05
N ALA A 55 26.44 26.32 26.07
CA ALA A 55 25.03 26.62 25.86
C ALA A 55 24.11 25.88 26.85
N TYR A 56 24.26 24.57 26.99
CA TYR A 56 23.31 23.73 27.74
C TYR A 56 23.65 23.56 29.22
N GLN A 57 24.93 23.33 29.55
CA GLN A 57 25.33 23.05 30.94
C GLN A 57 25.64 24.33 31.72
N ARG A 58 26.45 25.23 31.12
CA ARG A 58 26.89 26.46 31.79
C ARG A 58 25.98 27.66 31.54
N ARG A 59 24.98 27.53 30.65
CA ARG A 59 24.03 28.59 30.25
C ARG A 59 24.69 29.93 29.95
N ARG A 60 25.91 29.91 29.41
CA ARG A 60 26.65 31.12 29.00
C ARG A 60 26.23 31.62 27.61
N ILE A 61 25.70 30.73 26.80
CA ILE A 61 25.11 31.00 25.48
C ILE A 61 23.62 30.69 25.59
N ASP A 62 22.76 31.53 25.01
CA ASP A 62 21.33 31.27 24.99
C ASP A 62 21.04 30.04 24.11
N HIS A 63 20.54 28.98 24.73
CA HIS A 63 20.20 27.72 24.07
C HIS A 63 19.06 27.87 23.05
N ARG A 64 18.26 28.94 23.15
CA ARG A 64 17.17 29.25 22.20
C ARG A 64 17.63 29.50 20.77
N VAL A 65 18.90 29.86 20.58
CA VAL A 65 19.50 30.00 19.24
C VAL A 65 19.55 28.65 18.51
N PHE A 66 19.76 27.57 19.27
CA PHE A 66 19.84 26.21 18.76
C PHE A 66 18.49 25.49 18.80
N GLU A 67 17.67 25.75 19.82
CA GLU A 67 16.33 25.16 20.01
C GLU A 67 15.25 25.92 19.22
N GLN A 68 15.39 25.96 17.89
CA GLN A 68 14.37 26.57 17.04
C GLN A 68 13.13 25.65 16.95
N PRO A 69 11.89 26.20 16.98
CA PRO A 69 10.67 25.40 16.89
C PRO A 69 10.63 24.46 15.68
N LEU A 70 11.23 24.88 14.55
CA LEU A 70 11.33 24.07 13.34
C LEU A 70 12.27 22.85 13.50
N LEU A 71 13.38 23.02 14.21
CA LEU A 71 14.32 21.92 14.48
C LEU A 71 13.75 20.94 15.51
N ALA A 72 13.03 21.46 16.50
CA ALA A 72 12.30 20.64 17.47
C ALA A 72 11.20 19.79 16.82
N ASP A 73 10.65 20.28 15.71
CA ASP A 73 9.64 19.60 14.89
C ASP A 73 10.25 18.75 13.77
N ALA A 74 11.54 18.40 13.86
CA ALA A 74 12.25 17.60 12.86
C ALA A 74 12.04 18.12 11.43
N TRP A 75 12.13 19.45 11.24
CA TRP A 75 11.88 20.11 9.95
C TRP A 75 10.47 19.94 9.40
N ALA A 76 9.48 19.66 10.25
CA ALA A 76 8.09 19.36 9.90
C ALA A 76 7.91 18.11 9.03
N ILE A 77 8.95 17.28 8.88
CA ILE A 77 8.90 16.07 8.05
C ILE A 77 7.92 15.08 8.66
N ASP A 78 8.09 14.79 9.96
CA ASP A 78 7.24 13.84 10.67
C ASP A 78 5.78 14.26 10.66
N ARG A 79 5.52 15.57 10.83
CA ARG A 79 4.17 16.13 10.76
C ARG A 79 3.58 16.01 9.36
N ALA A 80 4.34 16.35 8.31
CA ALA A 80 3.87 16.24 6.93
C ALA A 80 3.53 14.79 6.55
N VAL A 81 4.37 13.83 6.95
CA VAL A 81 4.10 12.40 6.74
C VAL A 81 2.86 11.96 7.53
N GLY A 82 2.75 12.38 8.79
CA GLY A 82 1.59 12.09 9.64
C GLY A 82 0.28 12.62 9.06
N ASP A 83 0.26 13.89 8.63
CA ASP A 83 -0.91 14.55 8.05
C ASP A 83 -1.32 13.89 6.73
N PHE A 84 -0.35 13.51 5.91
CA PHE A 84 -0.60 12.80 4.65
C PHE A 84 -1.18 11.39 4.88
N MET A 85 -0.56 10.61 5.77
CA MET A 85 -1.02 9.25 6.06
C MET A 85 -2.36 9.25 6.79
N GLY A 86 -2.55 10.17 7.73
CA GLY A 86 -3.76 10.32 8.53
C GLY A 86 -4.94 10.92 7.76
N GLY A 87 -4.69 11.77 6.78
CA GLY A 87 -5.72 12.39 5.94
C GLY A 87 -5.95 11.62 4.64
N PRO A 88 -5.32 12.03 3.52
CA PRO A 88 -5.57 11.42 2.21
C PRO A 88 -5.25 9.93 2.15
N GLY A 89 -4.23 9.45 2.86
CA GLY A 89 -3.93 8.02 2.97
C GLY A 89 -5.10 7.24 3.54
N ARG A 90 -5.62 7.66 4.70
CA ARG A 90 -6.79 7.06 5.36
C ARG A 90 -8.05 7.11 4.49
N ALA A 91 -8.31 8.25 3.84
CA ALA A 91 -9.47 8.41 2.97
C ALA A 91 -9.47 7.43 1.79
N GLY A 92 -8.30 7.13 1.22
CA GLY A 92 -8.16 6.13 0.17
C GLY A 92 -8.51 4.70 0.62
N PHE A 93 -8.06 4.32 1.83
CA PHE A 93 -8.38 3.02 2.40
C PHE A 93 -9.87 2.90 2.75
N GLU A 94 -10.47 3.92 3.36
CA GLU A 94 -11.90 3.94 3.70
C GLU A 94 -12.80 3.90 2.44
N ALA A 95 -12.37 4.51 1.33
CA ALA A 95 -13.09 4.43 0.07
C ALA A 95 -13.10 3.00 -0.50
N THR A 96 -12.00 2.26 -0.36
CA THR A 96 -11.87 0.89 -0.86
C THR A 96 -12.72 -0.08 -0.04
N THR A 97 -12.73 0.04 1.29
CA THR A 97 -13.58 -0.79 2.15
C THR A 97 -15.07 -0.51 1.94
N THR A 98 -15.45 0.76 1.81
CA THR A 98 -16.85 1.14 1.53
C THR A 98 -17.32 0.62 0.17
N PHE A 99 -16.43 0.57 -0.82
CA PHE A 99 -16.73 0.02 -2.14
C PHE A 99 -17.03 -1.48 -2.08
N ASP A 100 -16.21 -2.26 -1.36
CA ASP A 100 -16.39 -3.71 -1.20
C ASP A 100 -17.72 -4.03 -0.47
N GLU A 101 -17.96 -3.41 0.69
CA GLU A 101 -19.17 -3.63 1.49
C GLU A 101 -20.47 -3.26 0.77
N ARG A 102 -20.47 -2.23 -0.08
CA ARG A 102 -21.71 -1.77 -0.73
C ARG A 102 -21.95 -2.43 -2.08
N ILE A 103 -20.89 -2.61 -2.87
CA ILE A 103 -21.03 -3.04 -4.27
C ILE A 103 -20.90 -4.55 -4.38
N VAL A 104 -19.92 -5.16 -3.71
CA VAL A 104 -19.68 -6.60 -3.82
C VAL A 104 -20.75 -7.37 -3.05
N ASP A 105 -20.97 -7.04 -1.77
CA ASP A 105 -22.03 -7.68 -0.98
C ASP A 105 -23.43 -7.36 -1.50
N GLY A 106 -23.63 -6.15 -2.03
CA GLY A 106 -24.89 -5.76 -2.67
C GLY A 106 -25.21 -6.59 -3.91
N ALA A 107 -24.21 -6.83 -4.78
CA ALA A 107 -24.36 -7.65 -5.97
C ALA A 107 -24.62 -9.12 -5.62
N VAL A 108 -23.86 -9.68 -4.68
CA VAL A 108 -23.99 -11.09 -4.25
C VAL A 108 -25.37 -11.33 -3.62
N ASN A 109 -25.78 -10.47 -2.69
CA ASN A 109 -27.09 -10.56 -2.06
C ASN A 109 -28.23 -10.38 -3.09
N GLY A 110 -28.07 -9.45 -4.02
CA GLY A 110 -29.02 -9.18 -5.11
C GLY A 110 -29.27 -10.40 -6.00
N VAL A 111 -28.20 -11.06 -6.47
CA VAL A 111 -28.28 -12.31 -7.24
C VAL A 111 -28.96 -13.40 -6.40
N GLY A 112 -28.55 -13.57 -5.15
CA GLY A 112 -29.16 -14.55 -4.25
C GLY A 112 -30.66 -14.35 -4.04
N THR A 113 -31.11 -13.10 -3.83
CA THR A 113 -32.55 -12.79 -3.73
C THR A 113 -33.31 -13.04 -5.03
N SER A 114 -32.70 -12.76 -6.17
CA SER A 114 -33.33 -12.95 -7.48
C SER A 114 -33.54 -14.44 -7.77
N VAL A 115 -32.52 -15.26 -7.51
CA VAL A 115 -32.60 -16.72 -7.63
C VAL A 115 -33.65 -17.28 -6.67
N ARG A 116 -33.67 -16.84 -5.41
CA ARG A 116 -34.69 -17.27 -4.44
C ARG A 116 -36.12 -16.92 -4.86
N ARG A 117 -36.34 -15.72 -5.43
CA ARG A 117 -37.65 -15.31 -5.96
C ARG A 117 -38.06 -16.17 -7.15
N LEU A 118 -37.16 -16.38 -8.11
CA LEU A 118 -37.39 -17.25 -9.27
C LEU A 118 -37.72 -18.68 -8.84
N ALA A 119 -36.94 -19.25 -7.91
CA ALA A 119 -37.18 -20.58 -7.36
C ALA A 119 -38.53 -20.66 -6.62
N GLY A 120 -38.92 -19.62 -5.88
CA GLY A 120 -40.23 -19.56 -5.20
C GLY A 120 -41.41 -19.55 -6.17
N VAL A 121 -41.27 -18.84 -7.31
CA VAL A 121 -42.26 -18.88 -8.40
C VAL A 121 -42.29 -20.26 -9.05
N LEU A 122 -41.13 -20.83 -9.37
CA LEU A 122 -41.03 -22.18 -9.95
C LEU A 122 -41.61 -23.27 -9.05
N ARG A 123 -41.45 -23.13 -7.72
CA ARG A 123 -42.01 -24.04 -6.73
C ARG A 123 -43.53 -24.03 -6.71
N ARG A 124 -44.17 -22.89 -7.02
CA ARG A 124 -45.63 -22.78 -7.18
C ARG A 124 -46.18 -23.50 -8.43
N PHE A 125 -45.33 -23.86 -9.39
CA PHE A 125 -45.71 -24.67 -10.54
C PHE A 125 -45.55 -26.18 -10.29
N HIS A 126 -44.79 -26.57 -9.26
CA HIS A 126 -44.60 -27.96 -8.82
C HIS A 126 -45.65 -28.40 -7.78
N ASN A 127 -46.94 -28.23 -8.07
CA ASN A 127 -48.02 -28.58 -7.13
C ASN A 127 -48.47 -30.05 -7.23
N GLY A 128 -47.73 -30.91 -7.94
CA GLY A 128 -48.04 -32.35 -8.08
C GLY A 128 -49.27 -32.69 -8.93
N LEU A 129 -49.98 -31.70 -9.48
CA LEU A 129 -51.15 -31.90 -10.35
C LEU A 129 -50.71 -32.13 -11.81
N VAL A 130 -50.93 -33.33 -12.34
CA VAL A 130 -50.68 -33.69 -13.77
C VAL A 130 -51.34 -32.70 -14.74
N ARG A 131 -52.49 -32.12 -14.36
CA ARG A 131 -53.23 -31.13 -15.15
C ARG A 131 -52.47 -29.82 -15.37
N THR A 132 -51.64 -29.41 -14.41
CA THR A 132 -50.80 -28.21 -14.51
C THR A 132 -49.63 -28.44 -15.47
N TYR A 133 -49.06 -29.64 -15.48
CA TYR A 133 -48.03 -30.04 -16.44
C TYR A 133 -48.57 -30.11 -17.88
N ALA A 134 -49.75 -30.70 -18.06
CA ALA A 134 -50.40 -30.77 -19.38
C ALA A 134 -50.73 -29.36 -19.93
N ALA A 135 -51.23 -28.47 -19.08
CA ALA A 135 -51.46 -27.06 -19.46
C ALA A 135 -50.16 -26.33 -19.79
N GLY A 136 -49.09 -26.56 -19.03
CA GLY A 136 -47.76 -26.01 -19.31
C GLY A 136 -47.18 -26.50 -20.64
N ALA A 137 -47.32 -27.80 -20.95
CA ALA A 137 -46.88 -28.37 -22.22
C ALA A 137 -47.68 -27.82 -23.42
N ALA A 138 -49.01 -27.68 -23.28
CA ALA A 138 -49.86 -27.09 -24.31
C ALA A 138 -49.50 -25.61 -24.58
N LEU A 139 -49.26 -24.82 -23.52
CA LEU A 139 -48.78 -23.44 -23.64
C LEU A 139 -47.41 -23.36 -24.33
N GLY A 140 -46.48 -24.25 -23.97
CA GLY A 140 -45.17 -24.35 -24.61
C GLY A 140 -45.28 -24.68 -26.10
N ALA A 141 -46.16 -25.61 -26.49
CA ALA A 141 -46.40 -25.94 -27.89
C ALA A 141 -46.98 -24.75 -28.68
N VAL A 142 -47.95 -24.02 -28.12
CA VAL A 142 -48.52 -22.82 -28.76
C VAL A 142 -47.46 -21.72 -28.89
N ALA A 143 -46.64 -21.49 -27.85
CA ALA A 143 -45.56 -20.52 -27.91
C ALA A 143 -44.51 -20.85 -28.96
N LEU A 144 -44.14 -22.14 -29.10
CA LEU A 144 -43.24 -22.62 -30.15
C LEU A 144 -43.84 -22.45 -31.54
N LEU A 145 -45.14 -22.70 -31.70
CA LEU A 145 -45.86 -22.47 -32.97
C LEU A 145 -45.90 -21.00 -33.34
N LEU A 146 -46.19 -20.11 -32.38
CA LEU A 146 -46.17 -18.66 -32.60
C LEU A 146 -44.77 -18.17 -32.94
N TRP A 147 -43.74 -18.63 -32.22
CA TRP A 147 -42.35 -18.31 -32.51
C TRP A 147 -41.95 -18.80 -33.90
N PHE A 148 -42.31 -20.04 -34.25
CA PHE A 148 -42.06 -20.61 -35.57
C PHE A 148 -42.76 -19.79 -36.66
N LEU A 149 -44.02 -19.41 -36.48
CA LEU A 149 -44.75 -18.56 -37.42
C LEU A 149 -44.08 -17.20 -37.62
N THR A 150 -43.64 -16.54 -36.53
CA THR A 150 -42.93 -15.25 -36.64
C THR A 150 -41.54 -15.35 -37.28
N ARG A 151 -40.92 -16.53 -37.25
CA ARG A 151 -39.60 -16.78 -37.82
C ARG A 151 -39.66 -17.37 -39.23
N ALA A 152 -40.74 -18.06 -39.58
CA ALA A 152 -41.02 -18.58 -40.92
C ALA A 152 -41.66 -17.53 -41.83
N SER A 153 -42.15 -16.41 -41.26
CA SER A 153 -42.69 -15.26 -42.00
C SER A 153 -41.61 -14.28 -42.49
N TRP A 154 -40.34 -14.70 -42.56
CA TRP A 154 -39.23 -13.99 -43.19
C TRP A 154 -38.44 -14.94 -44.07
#